data_AF-A0A7C0XFA7-F1
#
_entry.id   AF-A0A7C0XFA7-F1
#
_cell.length_a   1.000
_cell.length_b   1.000
_cell.length_c   1.000
_cell.angle_alpha   90.00
_cell.angle_beta   90.00
_cell.angle_gamma   90.00
#
_symmetry.space_group_name_H-M   'P 1'
#
loop_
_entity.id
_entity.type
_entity.pdbx_description
1 polymer ?
#
loop_
_entity_poly.entity_id
_entity_poly.type
_entity_poly.pdbx_seq_one_letter_code
_entity_poly.pdbx_strand_id
1 'polypeptide(L)' 'MINLKFEVPTWDEIYEMLLQLADMIRKEGYKPEVIVGISRGGWPPARVMSDLLENQELANVRVEFYAGVAERREEPVITQ' A
#
# COMPACT_ATOMS: atom_id res chain seq x y z
N MET A 1 -28.72 0.53 -14.99
CA MET A 1 -27.31 0.27 -15.31
C MET A 1 -26.44 0.99 -14.30
N ILE A 2 -25.48 0.30 -13.70
CA ILE A 2 -24.54 0.91 -12.76
C ILE A 2 -23.51 1.69 -13.59
N ASN A 3 -23.39 3.01 -13.38
CA ASN A 3 -22.40 3.84 -14.06
C ASN A 3 -21.07 3.75 -13.30
N LEU A 4 -20.23 2.78 -13.67
CA LEU A 4 -18.90 2.59 -13.08
C LEU A 4 -17.85 3.41 -13.83
N LYS A 5 -17.13 4.26 -13.11
CA LYS A 5 -15.93 4.96 -13.60
C LYS A 5 -14.70 4.24 -13.08
N PHE A 6 -13.75 3.93 -13.95
CA PHE A 6 -12.46 3.34 -13.60
C PHE A 6 -11.34 4.35 -13.81
N GLU A 7 -10.30 4.23 -13.00
CA GLU A 7 -9.05 4.97 -13.12
C GLU A 7 -7.93 3.95 -13.36
N VAL A 8 -7.08 4.22 -14.34
CA VAL A 8 -5.99 3.33 -14.74
C VAL A 8 -4.68 4.10 -14.66
N PRO A 9 -4.09 4.22 -13.45
CA PRO A 9 -2.86 4.97 -13.29
C PRO A 9 -1.69 4.24 -13.96
N THR A 10 -0.80 5.02 -14.55
CA THR A 10 0.50 4.59 -15.03
C THR A 10 1.45 4.33 -13.87
N TRP A 11 2.55 3.63 -14.13
CA TRP A 11 3.56 3.41 -13.10
C TRP A 11 4.23 4.71 -12.65
N ASP A 12 4.44 5.66 -13.56
CA ASP A 12 5.03 6.95 -13.24
C ASP A 12 4.13 7.76 -12.29
N GLU A 13 2.82 7.74 -12.50
CA GLU A 13 1.86 8.38 -11.57
C GLU A 13 1.90 7.71 -10.19
N ILE A 14 1.98 6.38 -10.13
CA ILE A 14 2.11 5.65 -8.86
C ILE A 14 3.44 5.99 -8.18
N TYR A 15 4.53 6.04 -8.92
CA TYR A 15 5.85 6.34 -8.36
C TYR A 15 5.92 7.77 -7.82
N GLU A 16 5.34 8.74 -8.53
CA GLU A 16 5.23 10.12 -8.05
C GLU A 16 4.43 10.21 -6.74
N MET A 17 3.32 9.48 -6.62
CA MET A 17 2.57 9.39 -5.35
C MET A 17 3.43 8.84 -4.21
N LEU A 18 4.32 7.88 -4.49
CA LEU A 18 5.23 7.30 -3.47
C LEU A 18 6.37 8.25 -3.10
N LEU A 19 6.89 9.03 -4.05
CA LEU A 19 7.86 10.10 -3.77
C LEU A 19 7.26 11.14 -2.82
N GLN A 20 6.02 11.57 -3.09
CA GLN A 20 5.31 12.51 -2.24
C GLN A 20 5.07 11.95 -0.83
N LEU A 21 4.67 10.68 -0.73
CA LEU A 21 4.51 10.00 0.56
C LEU A 21 5.84 9.94 1.34
N ALA A 22 6.95 9.61 0.68
CA ALA A 22 8.26 9.56 1.32
C ALA A 22 8.70 10.95 1.81
N ASP A 23 8.45 12.00 1.03
CA ASP A 23 8.72 13.39 1.44
C ASP A 23 7.90 13.81 2.67
N MET A 24 6.60 13.46 2.70
CA MET A 24 5.74 13.71 3.86
C MET A 24 6.28 13.03 5.13
N ILE A 25 6.65 11.76 5.05
CA ILE A 25 7.23 11.00 6.18
C ILE A 25 8.51 11.67 6.69
N ARG A 26 9.41 12.09 5.78
CA ARG A 26 10.65 12.77 6.15
C ARG A 26 10.41 14.13 6.81
N LYS A 27 9.44 14.91 6.31
CA LYS A 27 9.08 16.22 6.86
C LYS A 27 8.53 16.15 8.28
N GLU A 28 7.78 15.09 8.59
CA GLU A 28 7.30 14.80 9.94
C GLU A 28 8.41 14.31 10.89
N GLY A 29 9.63 14.08 10.38
CA GLY A 29 10.73 13.51 11.16
C GLY A 29 10.48 12.06 11.59
N TYR A 30 9.47 11.40 11.03
CA TYR A 30 9.12 10.02 11.36
C TYR A 30 10.11 9.06 10.72
N LYS A 31 10.68 8.16 11.53
CA LYS A 31 11.64 7.13 11.12
C LYS A 31 11.04 5.77 11.41
N PRO A 32 10.32 5.16 10.46
CA PRO A 32 9.74 3.83 10.69
C PRO A 32 10.87 2.82 10.91
N GLU A 33 10.74 2.01 11.96
CA GLU A 33 11.65 0.89 12.22
C GLU A 33 11.37 -0.27 11.28
N VAL A 34 10.09 -0.52 10.96
CA VAL A 34 9.66 -1.55 10.02
C VAL A 34 8.61 -1.00 9.07
N ILE A 35 8.59 -1.48 7.84
CA ILE A 35 7.54 -1.22 6.86
C ILE A 35 6.70 -2.49 6.71
N VAL A 36 5.39 -2.41 6.91
CA VAL A 36 4.47 -3.55 6.77
C VAL A 36 3.60 -3.37 5.53
N GLY A 37 3.86 -4.15 4.49
CA GLY A 37 3.04 -4.18 3.28
C GLY A 37 1.80 -5.06 3.45
N ILE A 38 0.61 -4.51 3.23
CA ILE A 38 -0.64 -5.28 3.27
C ILE A 38 -0.85 -5.99 1.93
N SER A 39 -0.68 -7.31 1.92
CA SER A 39 -0.89 -8.12 0.73
C SER A 39 -2.34 -8.12 0.25
N ARG A 40 -2.59 -8.16 -1.07
CA ARG A 40 -1.59 -8.24 -2.16
C ARG A 40 -1.13 -6.86 -2.67
N GLY A 41 -2.00 -5.85 -2.59
CA GLY A 41 -1.78 -4.56 -3.24
C GLY A 41 -0.69 -3.69 -2.61
N GLY A 42 -0.43 -3.88 -1.32
CA GLY A 42 0.58 -3.12 -0.58
C GLY A 42 2.01 -3.59 -0.80
N TRP A 43 2.24 -4.74 -1.45
CA TRP A 43 3.61 -5.25 -1.63
C TRP A 43 4.48 -4.39 -2.54
N PRO A 44 4.04 -4.00 -3.77
CA PRO A 44 4.84 -3.13 -4.62
C PRO A 44 5.12 -1.75 -3.99
N PRO A 45 4.12 -1.03 -3.42
CA PRO A 45 4.38 0.21 -2.69
C PRO A 45 5.36 0.04 -1.54
N ALA A 46 5.17 -0.97 -0.69
CA ALA A 46 6.03 -1.18 0.47
C ALA A 46 7.49 -1.43 0.06
N ARG A 47 7.73 -2.16 -1.04
CA ARG A 47 9.08 -2.36 -1.56
C ARG A 47 9.70 -1.06 -2.06
N VAL A 48 8.96 -0.24 -2.80
CA VAL A 48 9.46 1.06 -3.27
C VAL A 48 9.74 2.00 -2.09
N MET A 49 8.83 2.04 -1.11
CA MET A 49 9.00 2.85 0.10
C MET A 49 10.21 2.41 0.92
N SER A 50 10.54 1.12 0.94
CA SER A 50 11.74 0.61 1.61
C SER A 50 13.03 1.19 0.99
N ASP A 51 13.03 1.40 -0.33
CA ASP A 51 14.13 2.07 -1.03
C ASP A 51 14.14 3.57 -0.75
N LEU A 52 12.99 4.23 -0.93
CA LEU A 52 12.86 5.67 -0.74
C LEU A 52 13.19 6.09 0.70
N LEU A 53 12.81 5.31 1.70
CA LEU A 53 13.09 5.63 3.10
C LEU A 53 14.43 5.06 3.59
N GLU A 54 15.19 4.41 2.72
CA GLU A 54 16.45 3.73 3.05
C GLU A 54 16.30 2.75 4.23
N ASN A 55 15.14 2.07 4.30
CA ASN A 55 14.82 1.09 5.34
C ASN A 55 14.65 -0.31 4.71
N GLN A 56 15.49 -1.26 5.12
CA GLN A 56 15.48 -2.64 4.62
C GLN A 56 14.54 -3.57 5.42
N GLU A 57 14.07 -3.14 6.59
CA GLU A 57 13.18 -3.90 7.46
C GLU A 57 11.74 -3.87 6.91
N LEU A 58 11.41 -4.94 6.18
CA LEU A 58 10.15 -5.07 5.44
C LEU A 58 9.44 -6.37 5.84
N ALA A 59 8.18 -6.24 6.24
CA ALA A 59 7.27 -7.35 6.51
C ALA A 59 6.06 -7.31 5.58
N ASN A 60 5.39 -8.45 5.42
CA ASN A 60 4.14 -8.55 4.67
C ASN A 60 3.08 -9.22 5.52
N VAL A 61 1.84 -8.70 5.46
CA VAL A 61 0.69 -9.28 6.14
C VAL A 61 -0.46 -9.45 5.15
N ARG A 62 -1.10 -10.61 5.13
CA ARG A 62 -2.29 -10.87 4.30
C ARG A 62 -3.55 -10.62 5.11
N VAL A 63 -4.35 -9.68 4.62
CA VAL A 63 -5.67 -9.37 5.18
C VAL A 63 -6.75 -9.85 4.22
N GLU A 64 -7.62 -10.74 4.69
CA GLU A 64 -8.83 -11.15 3.96
C GLU A 64 -10.01 -10.27 4.38
N PHE A 65 -10.46 -9.43 3.46
CA PHE A 65 -11.64 -8.57 3.67
C PHE A 65 -12.58 -8.52 2.46
N TYR A 66 -12.03 -8.66 1.26
CA TYR A 66 -12.79 -8.67 0.00
C TYR A 66 -13.04 -10.12 -0.44
N ALA A 67 -14.31 -10.54 -0.43
CA ALA A 67 -14.73 -11.86 -0.90
C ALA A 67 -15.04 -11.85 -2.41
N GLY A 68 -15.36 -10.69 -2.98
CA GLY A 68 -15.74 -10.51 -4.38
C GLY A 68 -15.87 -9.04 -4.80
N VAL A 69 -16.31 -8.78 -6.04
CA VAL A 69 -16.58 -7.41 -6.52
C VAL A 69 -17.75 -6.83 -5.74
N ALA A 70 -17.50 -5.76 -4.98
CA ALA A 70 -18.46 -5.16 -4.06
C ALA A 70 -18.95 -6.08 -2.92
N GLU A 71 -18.26 -7.20 -2.66
CA GLU A 71 -18.56 -8.11 -1.56
C GLU A 71 -17.44 -8.07 -0.52
N ARG A 72 -17.82 -7.80 0.72
CA ARG A 72 -16.90 -7.67 1.86
C ARG A 72 -17.33 -8.62 2.97
N ARG A 73 -16.37 -9.17 3.71
CA ARG A 73 -16.63 -9.84 4.98
C ARG A 73 -16.99 -8.79 6.05
N GLU A 74 -17.60 -9.21 7.15
CA GLU A 74 -17.96 -8.32 8.26
C GLU A 74 -16.72 -7.66 8.87
N GLU A 75 -15.60 -8.39 8.94
CA GLU A 75 -14.36 -7.92 9.57
C GLU A 75 -13.10 -8.35 8.77
N PRO A 76 -12.05 -7.51 8.76
CA PRO A 76 -10.77 -7.86 8.14
C PRO A 76 -10.01 -8.87 9.02
N VAL A 77 -9.64 -10.02 8.46
CA VAL A 77 -8.91 -11.07 9.19
C VAL A 77 -7.47 -11.17 8.68
N ILE A 78 -6.50 -11.10 9.61
CA ILE A 78 -5.11 -11.41 9.31
C ILE A 78 -4.97 -12.92 9.17
N THR A 79 -4.45 -13.36 8.03
CA THR A 79 -4.33 -14.79 7.68
C THR A 79 -2.88 -15.24 7.55
N GLN A 80 -1.96 -14.30 7.34
CA GLN A 80 -0.53 -14.55 7.15
C GLN A 80 0.26 -13.30 7.51
#